data_AF-A0A7W1CV32-F1
#
_entry.id   AF-A0A7W1CV32-F1
#
_cell.length_a   1.000
_cell.length_b   1.000
_cell.length_c   1.000
_cell.angle_alpha   90.00
_cell.angle_beta   90.00
_cell.angle_gamma   90.00
#
_symmetry.space_group_name_H-M   'P 1'
#
loop_
_entity.id
_entity.type
_entity.pdbx_description
1 polymer ?
#
loop_
_entity_poly.entity_id
_entity_poly.type
_entity_poly.pdbx_seq_one_letter_code
_entity_poly.pdbx_strand_id
1 'polypeptide(L)'
;MNFSHRSHLVLVLVLVLGPTACRRSITEEEKGARAEVRTALQERAFERAVPLARRVLKFAPKDNGAWARLAQAQFGLRDLAGLRRTLEDWRTAVRKTSAKYDEYRGDLAWAEN
;
A
#
# COMPACT_ATOMS: atom_id res chain seq x y z
N MET A 1 -45.27 23.94 53.62
CA MET A 1 -43.90 24.21 54.14
C MET A 1 -42.95 23.35 53.32
N ASN A 2 -42.30 23.95 52.31
CA ASN A 2 -40.84 24.18 52.23
C ASN A 2 -40.06 22.88 51.88
N PHE A 3 -39.16 22.77 50.91
CA PHE A 3 -38.16 23.71 50.39
C PHE A 3 -37.77 23.32 48.94
N SER A 4 -37.55 24.33 48.12
CA SER A 4 -36.97 24.30 46.77
C SER A 4 -35.44 24.16 46.82
N HIS A 5 -34.82 23.37 45.94
CA HIS A 5 -33.43 23.50 45.42
C HIS A 5 -33.37 22.70 44.11
N ARG A 6 -33.46 23.32 42.93
CA ARG A 6 -32.39 23.98 42.16
C ARG A 6 -31.18 23.08 41.87
N SER A 7 -30.86 23.03 40.58
CA SER A 7 -29.52 22.96 39.99
C SER A 7 -29.01 21.60 39.51
N HIS A 8 -29.19 21.41 38.20
CA HIS A 8 -28.16 21.05 37.22
C HIS A 8 -27.02 20.14 37.70
N LEU A 9 -27.07 18.87 37.30
CA LEU A 9 -25.86 18.14 36.91
C LEU A 9 -26.16 17.37 35.62
N VAL A 10 -26.07 18.12 34.54
CA VAL A 10 -25.91 17.63 33.17
C VAL A 10 -24.58 16.88 33.13
N LEU A 11 -24.60 15.56 33.32
CA LEU A 11 -23.43 14.72 33.08
C LEU A 11 -23.32 14.46 31.57
N VAL A 12 -22.91 15.50 30.84
CA VAL A 12 -22.41 15.42 29.48
C VAL A 12 -21.05 14.74 29.56
N LEU A 13 -21.05 13.40 29.57
CA LEU A 13 -19.88 12.62 29.20
C LEU A 13 -19.89 12.50 27.68
N VAL A 14 -19.56 13.61 27.01
CA VAL A 14 -19.29 13.61 25.57
C VAL A 14 -18.15 12.64 25.33
N LEU A 15 -18.49 11.57 24.62
CA LEU A 15 -17.60 10.68 23.91
C LEU A 15 -16.50 11.49 23.23
N VAL A 16 -15.31 11.52 23.85
CA VAL A 16 -14.08 11.82 23.13
C VAL A 16 -13.71 10.56 22.33
N LEU A 17 -14.53 10.25 21.33
CA LEU A 17 -14.13 9.40 20.21
C LEU A 17 -13.22 10.26 19.34
N GLY A 18 -11.94 10.27 19.70
CA GLY A 18 -10.89 10.88 18.87
C GLY A 18 -10.86 10.25 17.46
N PRO A 19 -10.32 10.95 16.46
CA PRO A 19 -10.35 10.55 15.05
C PRO A 19 -9.38 9.39 14.72
N THR A 20 -9.18 8.44 15.62
CA THR A 20 -8.24 7.32 15.43
C THR A 20 -8.78 6.22 14.51
N ALA A 21 -10.09 6.21 14.24
CA ALA A 21 -10.74 5.21 13.38
C ALA A 21 -10.26 5.27 11.91
N CYS A 22 -9.95 6.45 11.36
CA CYS A 22 -9.47 6.57 9.98
C CYS A 22 -8.00 6.18 9.80
N ARG A 23 -7.16 6.26 10.84
CA ARG A 23 -5.73 5.90 10.71
C ARG A 23 -5.49 4.41 10.93
N ARG A 24 -6.28 3.78 11.80
CA ARG A 24 -6.15 2.35 12.13
C ARG A 24 -6.62 1.45 10.98
N SER A 25 -7.71 1.80 10.31
CA SER A 25 -8.25 1.04 9.17
C SER A 25 -7.28 0.97 7.98
N ILE A 26 -6.67 2.10 7.60
CA ILE A 26 -5.69 2.17 6.50
C ILE A 26 -4.47 1.27 6.78
N THR A 27 -4.01 1.23 8.03
CA THR A 27 -2.82 0.43 8.39
C THR A 27 -3.09 -1.08 8.34
N GLU A 28 -4.26 -1.53 8.78
CA GLU A 28 -4.63 -2.95 8.69
C GLU A 28 -4.94 -3.37 7.25
N GLU A 29 -5.58 -2.50 6.46
CA GLU A 29 -5.79 -2.73 5.03
C GLU A 29 -4.45 -2.82 4.26
N GLU A 30 -3.51 -1.92 4.54
CA GLU A 30 -2.17 -1.95 3.94
C GLU A 30 -1.43 -3.26 4.31
N LYS A 31 -1.46 -3.68 5.57
CA LYS A 31 -0.86 -4.94 6.02
C LYS A 31 -1.48 -6.14 5.32
N GLY A 32 -2.80 -6.20 5.23
CA GLY A 32 -3.54 -7.24 4.53
C GLY A 32 -3.13 -7.31 3.06
N ALA A 33 -3.16 -6.16 2.36
CA ALA A 33 -2.73 -6.08 0.97
C ALA A 33 -1.28 -6.55 0.76
N ARG A 34 -0.34 -6.16 1.64
CA ARG A 34 1.06 -6.61 1.58
C ARG A 34 1.19 -8.11 1.76
N ALA A 35 0.42 -8.71 2.66
CA ALA A 35 0.41 -10.16 2.86
C ALA A 35 -0.12 -10.88 1.62
N GLU A 36 -1.24 -10.40 1.05
CA GLU A 36 -1.83 -11.00 -0.15
C GLU A 36 -0.90 -10.93 -1.36
N VAL A 37 -0.20 -9.81 -1.59
CA VAL A 37 0.82 -9.70 -2.66
C VAL A 37 1.90 -10.74 -2.46
N ARG A 38 2.41 -10.90 -1.23
CA ARG A 38 3.47 -11.87 -0.93
C ARG A 38 3.00 -13.29 -1.21
N THR A 39 1.81 -13.66 -0.77
CA THR A 39 1.22 -14.98 -1.05
C THR A 39 1.07 -15.20 -2.56
N ALA A 40 0.48 -14.24 -3.28
CA ALA A 40 0.30 -14.36 -4.72
C ALA A 40 1.64 -14.50 -5.47
N LEU A 41 2.69 -13.78 -5.07
CA LEU A 41 4.03 -13.92 -5.64
C LEU A 41 4.66 -15.29 -5.33
N GLN A 42 4.47 -15.83 -4.13
CA GLN A 42 4.96 -17.17 -3.75
C GLN A 42 4.28 -18.27 -4.56
N GLU A 43 2.98 -18.14 -4.80
CA GLU A 43 2.17 -19.04 -5.62
C GLU A 43 2.38 -18.84 -7.13
N ARG A 44 3.20 -17.86 -7.53
CA ARG A 44 3.36 -17.41 -8.93
C ARG A 44 2.03 -17.02 -9.59
N ALA A 45 1.04 -16.64 -8.80
CA ALA A 45 -0.25 -16.12 -9.24
C ALA A 45 -0.10 -14.65 -9.67
N PHE A 46 0.70 -14.40 -10.70
CA PHE A 46 1.13 -13.05 -11.04
C PHE A 46 -0.01 -12.15 -11.52
N GLU A 47 -1.03 -12.71 -12.19
CA GLU A 47 -2.23 -11.97 -12.61
C GLU A 47 -2.97 -11.37 -11.41
N ARG A 48 -2.98 -12.11 -10.29
CA ARG A 48 -3.52 -11.64 -9.00
C ARG A 48 -2.55 -10.69 -8.31
N ALA A 49 -1.24 -10.94 -8.38
CA ALA A 49 -0.23 -10.14 -7.68
C ALA A 49 -0.16 -8.69 -8.19
N VAL A 50 -0.32 -8.44 -9.50
CA VAL A 50 -0.25 -7.09 -10.09
C VAL A 50 -1.26 -6.11 -9.46
N PRO A 51 -2.58 -6.36 -9.49
CA PRO A 51 -3.56 -5.42 -8.91
C PRO A 51 -3.41 -5.27 -7.40
N LEU A 52 -2.98 -6.31 -6.69
CA LEU A 52 -2.69 -6.24 -5.26
C LEU A 52 -1.47 -5.34 -4.97
N ALA A 53 -0.39 -5.46 -5.74
CA ALA A 53 0.81 -4.64 -5.57
C ALA A 53 0.52 -3.15 -5.88
N ARG A 54 -0.32 -2.88 -6.89
CA ARG A 54 -0.82 -1.52 -7.16
C ARG A 54 -1.64 -0.97 -5.99
N ARG A 55 -2.41 -1.81 -5.29
CA ARG A 55 -3.16 -1.39 -4.09
C ARG A 55 -2.20 -0.97 -2.97
N VAL A 56 -1.13 -1.74 -2.73
CA VAL A 56 -0.11 -1.39 -1.74
C VAL A 56 0.53 -0.03 -2.06
N LEU A 57 0.81 0.25 -3.35
CA LEU A 57 1.38 1.52 -3.78
C LEU A 57 0.47 2.74 -3.55
N LYS A 58 -0.86 2.57 -3.48
CA LYS A 58 -1.77 3.65 -3.09
C LYS A 58 -1.56 4.10 -1.64
N PHE A 59 -1.19 3.18 -0.76
CA PHE A 59 -0.89 3.47 0.65
C PHE A 59 0.56 3.91 0.84
N ALA A 60 1.48 3.32 0.10
CA ALA A 60 2.92 3.51 0.27
C ALA A 60 3.63 3.83 -1.06
N PRO A 61 3.36 4.99 -1.70
CA PRO A 61 3.89 5.32 -3.02
C PRO A 61 5.41 5.52 -3.04
N LYS A 62 6.04 5.72 -1.87
CA LYS A 62 7.50 5.90 -1.74
C LYS A 62 8.24 4.63 -1.30
N ASP A 63 7.55 3.50 -1.16
CA ASP A 63 8.13 2.25 -0.68
C ASP A 63 8.77 1.45 -1.83
N ASN A 64 10.10 1.38 -1.84
CA ASN A 64 10.87 0.57 -2.77
C ASN A 64 10.40 -0.90 -2.81
N GLY A 65 10.01 -1.48 -1.68
CA GLY A 65 9.55 -2.86 -1.63
C GLY A 65 8.21 -3.07 -2.32
N ALA A 66 7.31 -2.09 -2.29
CA ALA A 66 6.04 -2.16 -2.99
C ALA A 66 6.25 -2.09 -4.51
N TRP A 67 7.11 -1.18 -4.97
CA TRP A 67 7.49 -1.08 -6.38
C TRP A 67 8.18 -2.35 -6.90
N ALA A 68 9.13 -2.91 -6.15
CA ALA A 68 9.83 -4.14 -6.52
C ALA A 68 8.87 -5.32 -6.71
N ARG A 69 7.84 -5.44 -5.87
CA ARG A 69 6.83 -6.52 -5.99
C ARG A 69 5.94 -6.35 -7.20
N LEU A 70 5.57 -5.11 -7.55
CA LEU A 70 4.83 -4.84 -8.79
C LEU A 70 5.69 -5.19 -10.01
N ALA A 71 6.95 -4.77 -10.03
CA ALA A 71 7.89 -5.10 -11.09
C ALA A 71 8.08 -6.63 -11.23
N GLN A 72 8.28 -7.34 -10.11
CA GLN A 72 8.37 -8.80 -10.09
C GLN A 72 7.12 -9.46 -10.70
N ALA A 73 5.93 -9.03 -10.30
CA ALA A 73 4.68 -9.59 -10.79
C ALA A 73 4.52 -9.37 -12.30
N GLN A 74 4.80 -8.17 -12.80
CA GLN A 74 4.69 -7.86 -14.22
C GLN A 74 5.74 -8.58 -15.06
N PHE A 75 6.97 -8.68 -14.56
CA PHE A 75 8.00 -9.48 -15.22
C PHE A 75 7.61 -10.97 -15.30
N GLY A 76 7.07 -11.52 -14.21
CA GLY A 76 6.55 -12.89 -14.15
C GLY A 76 5.40 -13.14 -15.13
N LEU A 77 4.55 -12.15 -15.38
CA LEU A 77 3.49 -12.19 -16.40
C LEU A 77 3.99 -11.99 -17.84
N ARG A 78 5.27 -11.64 -18.03
CA ARG A 78 5.79 -11.15 -19.30
C ARG A 78 5.08 -9.87 -19.78
N ASP A 79 4.49 -9.10 -18.85
CA ASP A 79 3.96 -7.76 -19.09
C ASP A 79 5.12 -6.75 -19.15
N LEU A 80 5.91 -6.81 -20.21
CA LEU A 80 7.10 -5.95 -20.38
C LEU A 80 6.72 -4.47 -20.54
N ALA A 81 5.62 -4.20 -21.24
CA ALA A 81 5.11 -2.84 -21.40
C ALA A 81 4.69 -2.23 -20.05
N GLY A 82 4.01 -3.00 -19.22
CA GLY A 82 3.66 -2.58 -17.87
C GLY A 82 4.87 -2.46 -16.95
N LEU A 83 5.86 -3.37 -17.05
CA LEU A 83 7.12 -3.28 -16.29
C LEU A 83 7.88 -1.99 -16.62
N ARG A 84 7.98 -1.63 -17.91
CA ARG A 84 8.63 -0.38 -18.35
C ARG A 84 8.02 0.84 -17.67
N ARG A 85 6.69 0.97 -17.73
CA ARG A 85 5.95 2.06 -17.07
C ARG A 85 6.19 2.07 -15.57
N THR A 86 6.16 0.90 -14.93
CA THR A 86 6.40 0.78 -13.48
C THR A 86 7.81 1.26 -13.10
N LEU A 87 8.84 1.01 -13.92
CA LEU A 87 10.19 1.51 -13.65
C LEU A 87 10.26 3.05 -13.79
N GLU A 88 9.62 3.63 -14.80
CA GLU A 88 9.53 5.08 -14.97
C GLU A 88 8.85 5.76 -13.76
N ASP A 89 7.72 5.19 -13.33
CA ASP A 89 6.98 5.67 -12.17
C ASP A 89 7.79 5.52 -10.88
N TRP A 90 8.46 4.37 -10.69
CA TRP A 90 9.29 4.11 -9.52
C TRP A 90 10.43 5.12 -9.39
N ARG A 91 11.15 5.40 -10.49
CA ARG A 91 12.22 6.40 -10.53
C ARG A 91 11.72 7.79 -10.13
N THR A 92 10.50 8.12 -10.50
CA THR A 92 9.88 9.43 -10.21
C THR A 92 9.38 9.51 -8.77
N ALA A 93 8.78 8.43 -8.25
CA ALA A 93 8.16 8.41 -6.94
C ALA A 93 9.16 8.31 -5.78
N VAL A 94 10.33 7.69 -6.01
CA VAL A 94 11.30 7.37 -4.96
C VAL A 94 12.64 8.08 -5.22
N ARG A 95 13.04 8.95 -4.28
CA ARG A 95 14.29 9.74 -4.38
C ARG A 95 15.54 8.90 -4.58
N LYS A 96 15.60 7.72 -3.95
CA LYS A 96 16.70 6.76 -4.11
C LYS A 96 16.10 5.38 -4.30
N THR A 97 16.12 4.90 -5.54
CA THR A 97 15.67 3.55 -5.89
C THR A 97 16.60 2.51 -5.27
N SER A 98 16.05 1.33 -4.96
CA SER A 98 16.84 0.20 -4.45
C SER A 98 17.56 -0.55 -5.58
N ALA A 99 18.53 -1.41 -5.27
CA ALA A 99 19.22 -2.25 -6.27
C ALA A 99 18.27 -3.08 -7.17
N LYS A 100 17.10 -3.49 -6.63
CA LYS A 100 16.07 -4.20 -7.41
C LYS A 100 15.55 -3.41 -8.61
N TYR A 101 15.58 -2.08 -8.56
CA TYR A 101 15.23 -1.25 -9.70
C TYR A 101 16.21 -1.48 -10.86
N ASP A 102 17.52 -1.48 -10.59
CA ASP A 102 18.54 -1.68 -11.60
C ASP A 102 18.53 -3.12 -12.14
N GLU A 103 18.28 -4.11 -11.27
CA GLU A 103 18.07 -5.50 -11.68
C GLU A 103 16.92 -5.62 -12.69
N TYR A 104 15.72 -5.13 -12.34
CA TYR A 104 14.57 -5.23 -13.24
C TYR A 104 14.72 -4.39 -14.51
N ARG A 105 15.45 -3.28 -14.45
CA ARG A 105 15.81 -2.50 -15.65
C ARG A 105 16.72 -3.31 -16.58
N GLY A 106 17.69 -4.03 -16.03
CA GLY A 106 18.55 -4.94 -16.78
C GLY A 106 17.77 -6.10 -17.37
N ASP A 107 16.94 -6.76 -16.57
CA ASP A 107 16.08 -7.87 -17.00
C ASP A 107 15.13 -7.45 -18.15
N LEU A 108 14.58 -6.24 -18.05
CA LEU A 108 13.73 -5.67 -19.11
C LEU A 108 14.55 -5.44 -20.40
N ALA A 109 15.72 -4.82 -20.30
CA ALA A 109 16.57 -4.55 -21.47
C ALA A 109 17.00 -5.85 -22.16
N TRP A 110 17.30 -6.90 -21.39
CA TRP A 110 17.62 -8.21 -21.93
C TRP A 110 16.41 -8.88 -22.59
N ALA A 111 15.21 -8.75 -22.00
CA ALA A 111 13.99 -9.37 -22.54
C ALA A 111 13.44 -8.67 -23.79
N GLU A 112 13.81 -7.42 -24.04
CA GLU A 112 13.38 -6.62 -25.20
C GLU A 112 14.28 -6.78 -26.44
N ASN A 113 15.44 -7.41 -26.29
CA ASN A 113 16.44 -7.61 -27.33
C ASN A 113 16.36 -9.01 -27.94
#